data_AF-A0A8X6K991-F1
#
_entry.id   AF-A0A8X6K991-F1
#
_cell.length_a   1.000
_cell.length_b   1.000
_cell.length_c   1.000
_cell.angle_alpha   90.00
_cell.angle_beta   90.00
_cell.angle_gamma   90.00
#
_symmetry.space_group_name_H-M   'P 1'
#
loop_
_entity.id
_entity.type
_entity.pdbx_description
1 polymer ?
#
loop_
_entity_poly.entity_id
_entity_poly.type
_entity_poly.pdbx_seq_one_letter_code
_entity_poly.pdbx_strand_id
1 'polypeptide(L)'
;GMILTSSCCTLATGSCRATCEEISLVDLATNNDERWRYISKLSSFCSEQLVPFWSCMNETLTEIDKGHGFFGRPCCTLPQSQACIMVCLQAKDRDELISACRPSNEITFYSCLERQEVGQQCCSRAGKPECASACKELFASTTEPSVQLRTYVNNMCANDHPSVSKCVKNYTLLTPAENPARNSEISKENCLENNPYI
;
A
#
# COMPACT_ATOMS: atom_id res chain seq x y z
N GLY A 1 -20.08 -6.25 8.72
CA GLY A 1 -19.50 -5.19 7.88
C GLY A 1 -18.47 -4.45 8.69
N MET A 2 -17.39 -3.93 8.07
CA MET A 2 -16.32 -3.26 8.81
C MET A 2 -16.89 -2.06 9.58
N ILE A 3 -16.55 -1.99 10.86
CA ILE A 3 -16.85 -0.86 11.73
C ILE A 3 -15.76 0.18 11.50
N LEU A 4 -16.13 1.41 11.14
CA LEU A 4 -15.17 2.50 11.00
C LEU A 4 -14.62 2.85 12.40
N THR A 5 -13.34 3.18 12.52
CA THR A 5 -12.75 3.64 13.79
C THR A 5 -13.57 4.80 14.39
N SER A 6 -14.06 5.70 13.54
CA SER A 6 -14.95 6.80 13.94
C SER A 6 -16.24 6.35 14.63
N SER A 7 -16.82 5.21 14.27
CA SER A 7 -17.99 4.67 14.96
C SER A 7 -17.67 4.11 16.35
N CYS A 8 -16.49 3.51 16.54
CA CYS A 8 -16.06 3.09 17.88
C CYS A 8 -15.87 4.28 18.83
N CYS A 9 -15.40 5.42 18.31
CA CYS A 9 -15.18 6.63 19.12
C CYS A 9 -16.46 7.17 19.77
N THR A 10 -17.64 6.84 19.24
CA THR A 10 -18.93 7.22 19.84
C THR A 10 -19.21 6.52 21.18
N LEU A 11 -18.52 5.41 21.46
CA LEU A 11 -18.58 4.65 22.71
C LEU A 11 -17.67 5.22 23.81
N ALA A 12 -16.95 6.29 23.49
CA ALA A 12 -16.07 7.01 24.40
C ALA A 12 -16.58 8.44 24.65
N THR A 13 -16.03 9.09 25.68
CA THR A 13 -16.34 10.48 26.02
C THR A 13 -15.07 11.27 26.37
N GLY A 14 -15.15 12.60 26.32
CA GLY A 14 -14.04 13.48 26.74
C GLY A 14 -12.76 13.24 25.94
N SER A 15 -11.62 13.30 26.62
CA SER A 15 -10.28 13.17 26.00
C SER A 15 -10.06 11.84 25.29
N CYS A 16 -10.68 10.75 25.77
CA CYS A 16 -10.63 9.45 25.09
C CYS A 16 -11.27 9.52 23.70
N ARG A 17 -12.47 10.11 23.61
CA ARG A 17 -13.18 10.28 22.33
C ARG A 17 -12.40 11.17 21.37
N ALA A 18 -11.92 12.32 21.83
CA ALA A 18 -11.13 13.23 21.00
C ALA A 18 -9.86 12.54 20.45
N THR A 19 -9.15 11.78 21.29
CA THR A 19 -7.99 10.99 20.87
C THR A 19 -8.35 9.91 19.86
N CYS A 20 -9.50 9.25 20.03
CA CYS A 20 -9.98 8.23 19.09
C CYS A 20 -10.34 8.82 17.72
N GLU A 21 -11.00 9.99 17.69
CA GLU A 21 -11.42 10.63 16.43
C GLU A 21 -10.24 11.11 15.57
N GLU A 22 -9.05 11.27 16.15
CA GLU A 22 -7.81 11.56 15.42
C GLU A 22 -7.21 10.33 14.70
N ILE A 23 -7.78 9.13 14.90
CA ILE A 23 -7.23 7.89 14.37
C ILE A 23 -7.55 7.73 12.89
N SER A 24 -6.49 7.68 12.09
CA SER A 24 -6.53 7.22 10.71
C SER A 24 -6.53 5.69 10.66
N LEU A 25 -7.65 5.12 10.19
CA LEU A 25 -7.76 3.67 9.98
C LEU A 25 -6.73 3.15 8.98
N VAL A 26 -6.37 3.97 7.99
CA VAL A 26 -5.35 3.61 7.00
C VAL A 26 -3.99 3.49 7.68
N ASP A 27 -3.59 4.46 8.50
CA ASP A 27 -2.29 4.42 9.18
C ASP A 27 -2.20 3.24 10.15
N LEU A 28 -3.28 2.92 10.86
CA LEU A 28 -3.35 1.71 11.69
C LEU A 28 -3.10 0.41 10.90
N ALA A 29 -3.53 0.38 9.64
CA ALA A 29 -3.43 -0.82 8.80
C ALA A 29 -2.10 -0.90 8.04
N THR A 30 -1.54 0.23 7.60
CA THR A 30 -0.38 0.27 6.69
C THR A 30 0.93 0.61 7.38
N ASN A 31 0.91 1.09 8.64
CA ASN A 31 2.11 1.49 9.37
C ASN A 31 2.13 0.93 10.80
N ASN A 32 3.02 -0.04 11.05
CA ASN A 32 3.12 -0.69 12.37
C ASN A 32 3.60 0.26 13.48
N ASP A 33 4.50 1.20 13.17
CA ASP A 33 5.02 2.14 14.16
C ASP A 33 3.92 3.12 14.60
N GLU A 34 3.17 3.65 13.64
CA GLU A 34 2.00 4.49 13.94
C GLU A 34 0.91 3.68 14.66
N ARG A 35 0.62 2.45 14.23
CA ARG A 35 -0.32 1.55 14.93
C ARG A 35 0.01 1.43 16.41
N TRP A 36 1.27 1.13 16.74
CA TRP A 36 1.69 1.01 18.14
C TRP A 36 1.57 2.34 18.90
N ARG A 37 2.00 3.44 18.28
CA ARG A 37 1.89 4.79 18.85
C ARG A 37 0.45 5.16 19.17
N TYR A 38 -0.48 4.85 18.27
CA TYR A 38 -1.90 5.11 18.47
C TYR A 38 -2.53 4.25 19.56
N ILE A 39 -2.22 2.95 19.60
CA ILE A 39 -2.73 2.05 20.65
C ILE A 39 -2.25 2.53 22.03
N SER A 40 -0.97 2.91 22.15
CA SER A 40 -0.40 3.47 23.38
C SER A 40 -1.04 4.82 23.77
N LYS A 41 -1.32 5.68 22.79
CA LYS A 41 -2.03 6.94 23.02
C LYS A 41 -3.43 6.66 23.55
N LEU A 42 -4.19 5.77 22.91
CA LEU A 42 -5.53 5.38 23.37
C LEU A 42 -5.52 4.84 24.79
N SER A 43 -4.62 3.91 25.13
CA SER A 43 -4.55 3.35 26.49
C SER A 43 -4.21 4.40 27.55
N SER A 44 -3.60 5.53 27.17
CA SER A 44 -3.29 6.63 28.08
C SER A 44 -4.48 7.55 28.36
N PHE A 45 -5.44 7.66 27.43
CA PHE A 45 -6.60 8.54 27.55
C PHE A 45 -7.92 7.80 27.81
N CYS A 46 -7.98 6.50 27.49
CA CYS A 46 -9.17 5.67 27.59
C CYS A 46 -9.04 4.68 28.74
N SER A 47 -10.05 4.63 29.62
CA SER A 47 -10.10 3.64 30.70
C SER A 47 -10.27 2.22 30.12
N GLU A 48 -9.57 1.24 30.70
CA GLU A 48 -9.74 -0.18 30.37
C GLU A 48 -11.17 -0.70 30.67
N GLN A 49 -11.92 0.00 31.52
CA GLN A 49 -13.31 -0.36 31.84
C GLN A 49 -14.31 0.01 30.73
N LEU A 50 -13.87 0.73 29.69
CA LEU A 50 -14.68 1.01 28.51
C LEU A 50 -14.79 -0.24 27.61
N VAL A 51 -15.34 -1.33 28.14
CA VAL A 51 -15.41 -2.64 27.48
C VAL A 51 -16.05 -2.57 26.08
N PRO A 52 -17.19 -1.86 25.88
CA PRO A 52 -17.78 -1.76 24.54
C PRO A 52 -16.87 -1.06 23.53
N PHE A 53 -16.16 -0.03 23.96
CA PHE A 53 -15.19 0.69 23.13
C PHE A 53 -14.04 -0.22 22.73
N TRP A 54 -13.41 -0.90 23.69
CA TRP A 54 -12.28 -1.79 23.41
C TRP A 54 -12.67 -3.01 22.56
N SER A 55 -13.87 -3.56 22.76
CA SER A 55 -14.41 -4.62 21.89
C SER A 55 -14.51 -4.13 20.45
N CYS A 56 -15.13 -2.97 20.24
CA CYS A 56 -15.28 -2.35 18.92
C CYS A 56 -13.93 -2.10 18.23
N MET A 57 -12.94 -1.56 18.96
CA MET A 57 -11.60 -1.33 18.43
C MET A 57 -10.90 -2.63 18.06
N ASN A 58 -10.97 -3.66 18.91
CA ASN A 58 -10.36 -4.97 18.65
C ASN A 58 -11.00 -5.68 17.44
N GLU A 59 -12.32 -5.58 17.29
CA GLU A 59 -13.01 -6.08 16.10
C GLU A 59 -12.54 -5.34 14.85
N THR A 60 -12.43 -4.01 14.90
CA THR A 60 -11.91 -3.20 13.79
C THR A 60 -10.48 -3.61 13.40
N LEU A 61 -9.59 -3.79 14.37
CA LEU A 61 -8.22 -4.25 14.15
C LEU A 61 -8.18 -5.66 13.54
N THR A 62 -9.03 -6.57 14.04
CA THR A 62 -9.16 -7.93 13.51
C THR A 62 -9.62 -7.93 12.06
N GLU A 63 -10.56 -7.04 11.71
CA GLU A 63 -11.09 -6.93 10.36
C GLU A 63 -10.06 -6.41 9.35
N ILE A 64 -9.23 -5.42 9.72
CA ILE A 64 -8.17 -4.92 8.83
C ILE A 64 -6.97 -5.86 8.77
N ASP A 65 -6.72 -6.68 9.79
CA ASP A 65 -5.63 -7.66 9.81
C ASP A 65 -5.87 -8.82 8.83
N LYS A 66 -7.11 -9.03 8.38
CA LYS A 66 -7.43 -9.97 7.28
C LYS A 66 -6.66 -9.65 5.99
N GLY A 67 -6.41 -8.38 5.72
CA GLY A 67 -5.68 -7.91 4.54
C GLY A 67 -4.15 -7.85 4.73
N HIS A 68 -3.60 -8.25 5.89
CA HIS A 68 -2.17 -8.09 6.18
C HIS A 68 -1.23 -8.73 5.14
N GLY A 69 -1.65 -9.85 4.51
CA GLY A 69 -0.86 -10.54 3.49
C GLY A 69 -0.97 -9.99 2.07
N PHE A 70 -1.86 -9.01 1.84
CA PHE A 70 -2.11 -8.50 0.50
C PHE A 70 -0.97 -7.58 0.04
N PHE A 71 -0.39 -7.88 -1.12
CA PHE A 71 0.74 -7.11 -1.67
C PHE A 71 0.38 -5.64 -1.92
N GLY A 72 -0.88 -5.35 -2.22
CA GLY A 72 -1.37 -3.99 -2.49
C GLY A 72 -1.68 -3.17 -1.24
N ARG A 73 -1.56 -3.74 -0.03
CA ARG A 73 -1.93 -3.05 1.21
C ARG A 73 -1.22 -1.69 1.41
N PRO A 74 0.08 -1.51 1.09
CA PRO A 74 0.74 -0.20 1.16
C PRO A 74 0.08 0.88 0.28
N CYS A 75 -0.63 0.48 -0.79
CA CYS A 75 -1.32 1.40 -1.69
C CYS A 75 -2.65 1.92 -1.15
N CYS A 76 -3.18 1.37 -0.04
CA CYS A 76 -4.50 1.75 0.47
C CYS A 76 -4.58 3.18 1.04
N THR A 77 -3.48 3.93 1.04
CA THR A 77 -3.40 5.37 1.32
C THR A 77 -3.80 6.24 0.12
N LEU A 78 -3.88 5.67 -1.08
CA LEU A 78 -4.04 6.38 -2.34
C LEU A 78 -5.49 6.51 -2.87
N PRO A 79 -6.42 5.56 -2.61
CA PRO A 79 -7.78 5.70 -3.11
C PRO A 79 -8.47 6.97 -2.63
N GLN A 80 -9.28 7.56 -3.49
CA GLN A 80 -10.05 8.77 -3.20
C GLN A 80 -11.36 8.46 -2.49
N SER A 81 -11.97 7.31 -2.78
CA SER A 81 -13.26 6.94 -2.20
C SER A 81 -13.10 6.15 -0.91
N GLN A 82 -13.88 6.51 0.11
CA GLN A 82 -13.91 5.76 1.37
C GLN A 82 -14.26 4.29 1.15
N ALA A 83 -15.17 3.98 0.23
CA ALA A 83 -15.53 2.60 -0.09
C ALA A 83 -14.33 1.79 -0.61
N CYS A 84 -13.53 2.36 -1.52
CA CYS A 84 -12.35 1.68 -2.04
C CYS A 84 -11.27 1.52 -0.96
N ILE A 85 -11.05 2.53 -0.10
CA ILE A 85 -10.13 2.41 1.05
C ILE A 85 -10.51 1.19 1.90
N MET A 86 -11.78 1.08 2.27
CA MET A 86 -12.26 0.03 3.17
C MET A 86 -12.08 -1.37 2.57
N VAL A 87 -12.42 -1.54 1.29
CA VAL A 87 -12.20 -2.82 0.59
C VAL A 87 -10.70 -3.11 0.47
N CYS A 88 -9.87 -2.12 0.13
CA CYS A 88 -8.43 -2.27 0.03
C CYS A 88 -7.78 -2.79 1.32
N LEU A 89 -8.21 -2.27 2.47
CA LEU A 89 -7.65 -2.66 3.77
C LEU A 89 -7.95 -4.12 4.16
N GLN A 90 -9.01 -4.71 3.59
CA GLN A 90 -9.41 -6.11 3.86
C GLN A 90 -9.06 -7.07 2.74
N ALA A 91 -8.75 -6.53 1.56
CA ALA A 91 -8.52 -7.30 0.35
C ALA A 91 -7.44 -8.35 0.58
N LYS A 92 -7.66 -9.55 0.04
CA LYS A 92 -6.65 -10.62 0.00
C LYS A 92 -5.94 -10.68 -1.34
N ASP A 93 -6.62 -10.24 -2.38
CA ASP A 93 -6.15 -10.20 -3.75
C ASP A 93 -6.75 -9.01 -4.51
N ARG A 94 -6.34 -8.87 -5.77
CA ARG A 94 -6.73 -7.76 -6.63
C ARG A 94 -8.20 -7.83 -7.06
N ASP A 95 -8.79 -9.01 -7.13
CA ASP A 95 -10.15 -9.21 -7.66
C ASP A 95 -11.19 -8.70 -6.67
N GLU A 96 -10.92 -8.83 -5.37
CA GLU A 96 -11.79 -8.29 -4.30
C GLU A 96 -11.98 -6.76 -4.41
N LEU A 97 -11.01 -6.03 -4.99
CA LEU A 97 -11.05 -4.57 -5.14
C LEU A 97 -12.11 -4.09 -6.14
N ILE A 98 -12.44 -4.88 -7.15
CA ILE A 98 -13.31 -4.48 -8.27
C ILE A 98 -14.72 -4.08 -7.78
N SER A 99 -15.12 -4.60 -6.62
CA SER A 99 -16.39 -4.30 -5.97
C SER A 99 -16.58 -2.83 -5.56
N ALA A 100 -15.49 -2.10 -5.30
CA ALA A 100 -15.55 -0.72 -4.80
C ALA A 100 -14.52 0.23 -5.45
N CYS A 101 -13.47 -0.31 -6.06
CA CYS A 101 -12.39 0.45 -6.68
C CYS A 101 -12.55 0.39 -8.19
N ARG A 102 -12.98 1.50 -8.81
CA ARG A 102 -13.04 1.59 -10.27
C ARG A 102 -11.71 2.10 -10.83
N PRO A 103 -11.02 1.37 -11.74
CA PRO A 103 -9.71 1.78 -12.27
C PRO A 103 -9.65 3.21 -12.82
N SER A 104 -10.68 3.64 -13.56
CA SER A 104 -10.73 4.99 -14.13
C SER A 104 -10.84 6.11 -13.09
N ASN A 105 -11.28 5.79 -11.87
CA ASN A 105 -11.47 6.76 -10.80
C ASN A 105 -10.29 6.77 -9.83
N GLU A 106 -9.52 5.68 -9.79
CA GLU A 106 -8.48 5.41 -8.78
C GLU A 106 -7.13 5.17 -9.47
N ILE A 107 -6.77 6.01 -10.45
CA ILE A 107 -5.61 5.80 -11.35
C ILE A 107 -4.31 5.61 -10.56
N THR A 108 -3.99 6.53 -9.64
CA THR A 108 -2.77 6.47 -8.82
C THR A 108 -2.72 5.22 -7.95
N PHE A 109 -3.87 4.79 -7.42
CA PHE A 109 -3.98 3.56 -6.64
C PHE A 109 -3.66 2.34 -7.49
N TYR A 110 -4.24 2.23 -8.69
CA TYR A 110 -3.96 1.10 -9.59
C TYR A 110 -2.52 1.09 -10.11
N SER A 111 -1.91 2.25 -10.38
CA SER A 111 -0.48 2.35 -10.69
C SER A 111 0.39 1.81 -9.55
N CYS A 112 0.03 2.12 -8.29
CA CYS A 112 0.71 1.55 -7.14
C CYS A 112 0.53 0.03 -7.05
N LEU A 113 -0.69 -0.49 -7.26
CA LEU A 113 -0.97 -1.93 -7.24
C LEU A 113 -0.13 -2.69 -8.26
N GLU A 114 -0.06 -2.20 -9.50
CA GLU A 114 0.75 -2.82 -10.56
C GLU A 114 2.23 -2.88 -10.18
N ARG A 115 2.74 -1.80 -9.59
CA ARG A 115 4.12 -1.76 -9.09
C ARG A 115 4.34 -2.76 -7.94
N GLN A 116 3.43 -2.84 -6.97
CA GLN A 116 3.54 -3.80 -5.87
C GLN A 116 3.45 -5.25 -6.35
N GLU A 117 2.60 -5.52 -7.34
CA GLU A 117 2.44 -6.85 -7.96
C GLU A 117 3.74 -7.28 -8.66
N VAL A 118 4.34 -6.40 -9.47
CA VAL A 118 5.66 -6.63 -10.07
C VAL A 118 6.71 -6.86 -8.99
N GLY A 119 6.68 -6.07 -7.90
CA GLY A 119 7.59 -6.24 -6.76
C GLY A 119 7.48 -7.61 -6.11
N GLN A 120 6.26 -8.06 -5.82
CA GLN A 120 6.01 -9.39 -5.27
C GLN A 120 6.58 -10.48 -6.20
N GLN A 121 6.33 -10.37 -7.50
CA GLN A 121 6.82 -11.33 -8.50
C GLN A 121 8.34 -11.32 -8.62
N CYS A 122 8.98 -10.15 -8.69
CA CYS A 122 10.43 -10.03 -8.78
C CYS A 122 11.12 -10.53 -7.51
N CYS A 123 10.67 -10.09 -6.34
CA CYS A 123 11.35 -10.33 -5.07
C CYS A 123 11.14 -11.75 -4.52
N SER A 124 10.08 -12.45 -4.94
CA SER A 124 9.85 -13.87 -4.58
C SER A 124 10.98 -14.82 -5.00
N ARG A 125 11.82 -14.39 -5.96
CA ARG A 125 12.93 -15.18 -6.50
C ARG A 125 14.26 -14.93 -5.77
N ALA A 126 14.29 -14.06 -4.77
CA ALA A 126 15.48 -13.78 -3.98
C ALA A 126 15.65 -14.84 -2.88
N GLY A 127 16.71 -15.64 -2.96
CA GLY A 127 17.07 -16.65 -1.95
C GLY A 127 17.97 -16.11 -0.83
N LYS A 128 18.75 -15.05 -1.08
CA LYS A 128 19.58 -14.39 -0.06
C LYS A 128 18.84 -13.22 0.62
N PRO A 129 18.95 -13.08 1.96
CA PRO A 129 18.32 -12.00 2.71
C PRO A 129 18.64 -10.60 2.19
N GLU A 130 19.89 -10.34 1.79
CA GLU A 130 20.35 -9.03 1.34
C GLU A 130 19.67 -8.63 0.02
N CYS A 131 19.58 -9.56 -0.92
CA CYS A 131 18.86 -9.34 -2.18
C CYS A 131 17.35 -9.20 -1.96
N ALA A 132 16.76 -10.03 -1.08
CA ALA A 132 15.35 -9.96 -0.76
C ALA A 132 14.97 -8.62 -0.12
N SER A 133 15.77 -8.13 0.83
CA SER A 133 15.57 -6.83 1.49
C SER A 133 15.73 -5.68 0.51
N ALA A 134 16.81 -5.65 -0.28
CA ALA A 134 17.04 -4.61 -1.28
C ALA A 134 15.90 -4.56 -2.32
N CYS A 135 15.44 -5.72 -2.79
CA CYS A 135 14.34 -5.81 -3.73
C CYS A 135 13.04 -5.28 -3.12
N LYS A 136 12.68 -5.70 -1.90
CA LYS A 136 11.48 -5.21 -1.21
C LYS A 136 11.53 -3.70 -0.98
N GLU A 137 12.68 -3.17 -0.59
CA GLU A 137 12.87 -1.74 -0.39
C GLU A 137 12.61 -0.93 -1.68
N LEU A 138 13.08 -1.44 -2.83
CA LEU A 138 12.80 -0.83 -4.14
C LEU A 138 11.31 -0.66 -4.41
N PHE A 139 10.47 -1.59 -3.96
CA PHE A 139 9.03 -1.56 -4.19
C PHE A 139 8.24 -0.99 -2.99
N ALA A 140 8.86 -0.72 -1.85
CA ALA A 140 8.18 -0.30 -0.63
C ALA A 140 7.47 1.07 -0.73
N SER A 141 7.99 1.99 -1.55
CA SER A 141 7.35 3.30 -1.79
C SER A 141 6.00 3.16 -2.52
N THR A 142 5.26 4.24 -2.71
CA THR A 142 4.17 4.36 -3.70
C THR A 142 4.62 5.06 -4.99
N THR A 143 5.85 5.57 -5.03
CA THR A 143 6.44 6.33 -6.15
C THR A 143 7.58 5.57 -6.85
N GLU A 144 7.98 6.06 -8.03
CA GLU A 144 9.06 5.45 -8.81
C GLU A 144 10.40 5.37 -8.03
N PRO A 145 11.14 4.25 -8.13
CA PRO A 145 12.36 4.08 -7.37
C PRO A 145 13.51 4.95 -7.91
N SER A 146 14.30 5.51 -6.98
CA SER A 146 15.48 6.32 -7.30
C SER A 146 16.60 5.50 -7.95
N VAL A 147 17.49 6.17 -8.69
CA VAL A 147 18.69 5.53 -9.30
C VAL A 147 19.56 4.85 -8.24
N GLN A 148 19.66 5.42 -7.05
CA GLN A 148 20.41 4.84 -5.93
C GLN A 148 19.83 3.49 -5.51
N LEU A 149 18.51 3.41 -5.37
CA LEU A 149 17.82 2.18 -4.97
C LEU A 149 17.87 1.11 -6.06
N ARG A 150 17.75 1.53 -7.33
CA ARG A 150 17.97 0.64 -8.50
C ARG A 150 19.40 0.06 -8.51
N THR A 151 20.39 0.87 -8.18
CA THR A 151 21.80 0.46 -8.10
C THR A 151 22.04 -0.48 -6.92
N TYR A 152 21.44 -0.19 -5.76
CA TYR A 152 21.51 -1.01 -4.57
C TYR A 152 21.01 -2.44 -4.81
N VAL A 153 19.84 -2.58 -5.46
CA VAL A 153 19.32 -3.89 -5.86
C VAL A 153 20.29 -4.63 -6.79
N ASN A 154 20.83 -3.94 -7.80
CA ASN A 154 21.78 -4.59 -8.71
C ASN A 154 23.03 -5.10 -7.98
N ASN A 155 23.55 -4.34 -7.01
CA ASN A 155 24.71 -4.75 -6.22
C ASN A 155 24.41 -5.97 -5.32
N MET A 156 23.22 -6.03 -4.72
CA MET A 156 22.84 -7.12 -3.82
C MET A 156 22.38 -8.38 -4.56
N CYS A 157 21.89 -8.26 -5.80
CA CYS A 157 21.24 -9.38 -6.50
C CYS A 157 21.99 -9.89 -7.74
N ALA A 158 22.81 -9.10 -8.44
CA ALA A 158 23.26 -9.45 -9.80
C ALA A 158 24.06 -10.77 -9.91
N ASN A 159 24.88 -11.09 -8.90
CA ASN A 159 25.74 -12.27 -8.93
C ASN A 159 24.97 -13.56 -8.61
N ASP A 160 24.24 -13.56 -7.49
CA ASP A 160 23.56 -14.77 -6.98
C ASP A 160 22.11 -14.91 -7.47
N HIS A 161 21.45 -13.81 -7.82
CA HIS A 161 20.04 -13.74 -8.21
C HIS A 161 19.84 -12.90 -9.48
N PRO A 162 20.49 -13.26 -10.61
CA PRO A 162 20.41 -12.47 -11.84
C PRO A 162 18.97 -12.34 -12.38
N SER A 163 18.08 -13.29 -12.06
CA SER A 163 16.66 -13.25 -12.40
C SER A 163 15.91 -12.10 -11.71
N VAL A 164 16.26 -11.78 -10.45
CA VAL A 164 15.70 -10.63 -9.71
C VAL A 164 16.18 -9.33 -10.33
N SER A 165 17.50 -9.20 -10.56
CA SER A 165 18.09 -8.01 -11.19
C SER A 165 17.53 -7.75 -12.59
N LYS A 166 17.29 -8.81 -13.38
CA LYS A 166 16.68 -8.69 -14.71
C LYS A 166 15.21 -8.25 -14.63
N CYS A 167 14.45 -8.81 -13.70
CA CYS A 167 13.05 -8.45 -13.47
C CYS A 167 12.91 -6.96 -13.12
N VAL A 168 13.71 -6.50 -12.15
CA VAL A 168 13.75 -5.09 -11.74
C VAL A 168 14.19 -4.17 -12.88
N LYS A 169 15.23 -4.54 -13.63
CA LYS A 169 15.67 -3.76 -14.80
C LYS A 169 14.55 -3.59 -15.82
N ASN A 170 13.83 -4.67 -16.17
CA ASN A 170 12.72 -4.60 -17.11
C ASN A 170 11.61 -3.65 -16.63
N TYR A 171 11.23 -3.71 -15.36
CA TYR A 171 10.27 -2.75 -14.78
C TYR A 171 10.77 -1.31 -14.94
N THR A 172 11.99 -1.04 -14.49
CA THR A 172 12.56 0.32 -14.44
C THR A 172 12.93 0.93 -15.79
N LEU A 173 13.02 0.12 -16.85
CA LEU A 173 13.19 0.58 -18.24
C LEU A 173 11.86 1.02 -18.85
N LEU A 174 10.77 0.34 -18.49
CA LEU A 174 9.41 0.65 -18.92
C LEU A 174 8.79 1.80 -18.10
N THR A 175 9.26 2.01 -16.88
CA THR A 175 8.91 3.16 -16.03
C THR A 175 10.15 4.03 -15.77
N PRO A 176 10.39 5.05 -16.62
CA PRO A 176 11.50 5.97 -16.39
C PRO A 176 11.34 6.63 -15.02
N ALA A 177 12.45 6.74 -14.27
CA ALA A 177 12.47 7.58 -13.07
C ALA A 177 12.00 8.99 -13.41
N GLU A 178 11.24 9.64 -12.53
CA GLU A 178 10.66 10.98 -12.74
C GLU A 178 11.70 11.93 -13.33
N ASN A 179 11.64 12.09 -14.65
CA ASN A 179 12.35 13.10 -15.38
C ASN A 179 11.26 13.91 -16.10
N PRO A 180 10.93 15.13 -15.61
CA PRO A 180 9.79 15.91 -16.08
C PRO A 180 9.76 16.14 -17.60
N ALA A 181 10.89 15.99 -18.28
CA ALA A 181 11.05 16.20 -19.71
C ALA A 181 10.51 15.06 -20.61
N ARG A 182 10.26 13.84 -20.10
CA ARG A 182 9.89 12.67 -20.93
C ARG A 182 8.40 12.27 -20.92
N ASN A 183 7.60 12.83 -20.01
CA ASN A 183 6.17 12.50 -19.92
C ASN A 183 5.34 13.00 -21.13
N SER A 184 5.93 13.80 -22.02
CA SER A 184 5.30 14.26 -23.27
C SER A 184 5.53 13.33 -24.47
N GLU A 185 6.43 12.36 -24.38
CA GLU A 185 6.77 11.44 -25.48
C GLU A 185 6.04 10.08 -25.36
N ILE A 186 6.04 9.47 -24.17
CA ILE A 186 5.40 8.14 -23.95
C ILE A 186 3.86 8.22 -24.07
N SER A 187 3.28 9.35 -23.67
CA SER A 187 1.84 9.62 -23.83
C SER A 187 1.40 9.73 -25.30
N LYS A 188 2.33 9.95 -26.24
CA LYS A 188 2.04 10.05 -27.68
C LYS A 188 2.18 8.72 -28.40
N GLU A 189 3.13 7.88 -28.02
CA GLU A 189 3.35 6.57 -28.65
C GLU A 189 2.17 5.61 -28.38
N ASN A 190 1.59 5.62 -27.17
CA ASN A 190 0.44 4.75 -26.84
C ASN A 190 -0.90 5.17 -27.50
N CYS A 191 -1.01 6.38 -28.05
CA CYS A 191 -2.20 6.83 -28.77
C CYS A 191 -2.16 6.47 -30.28
N LEU A 192 -0.99 6.16 -30.83
CA LEU A 192 -0.82 5.92 -32.27
C LEU A 192 -1.02 4.45 -32.66
N GLU A 193 -0.94 3.50 -31.73
CA GLU A 193 -1.11 2.07 -32.03
C GLU A 193 -2.56 1.55 -31.93
N ASN A 194 -3.55 2.38 -31.59
CA ASN A 194 -4.94 1.95 -31.40
C ASN A 194 -5.97 2.73 -32.25
N ASN A 195 -5.62 3.18 -33.45
CA ASN A 195 -6.59 3.78 -34.38
C ASN A 195 -6.93 2.82 -35.54
N PRO A 196 -8.12 2.19 -35.58
CA PRO A 196 -8.50 1.26 -36.65
C PRO A 196 -8.96 1.97 -37.94
N TYR A 197 -8.54 3.22 -38.16
CA TYR A 197 -8.84 3.99 -39.37
C TYR A 197 -7.61 4.76 -39.87
N ILE A 198 -6.51 4.07 -40.16
CA ILE A 198 -5.51 4.44 -41.19
C ILE A 198 -5.07 3.15 -41.89
#